data_AF-A0A0Q5TUX9-F1
#
_entry.id   AF-A0A0Q5TUX9-F1
#
_cell.length_a   1.000
_cell.length_b   1.000
_cell.length_c   1.000
_cell.angle_alpha   90.00
_cell.angle_beta   90.00
_cell.angle_gamma   90.00
#
_symmetry.space_group_name_H-M   'P 1'
#
loop_
_entity.id
_entity.type
_entity.pdbx_description
1 polymer ?
#
loop_
_entity_poly.entity_id
_entity_poly.type
_entity_poly.pdbx_seq_one_letter_code
_entity_poly.pdbx_strand_id
1 'polypeptide(L)'
;MKKKDSLKKSYMKMLEWYQYRAEENTGSLKKLQKLLAELDRESEASEAYEKDVDDLESLKFIYETGIRNFESQVEKYKAMIAEM
;
A
#
# COMPACT_ATOMS: atom_id res chain seq x y z
N MET A 1 -35.27 4.89 -4.63
CA MET A 1 -34.20 5.77 -5.18
C MET A 1 -33.27 6.29 -4.08
N LYS A 2 -33.71 7.10 -3.10
CA LYS A 2 -32.84 7.69 -2.04
C LYS A 2 -31.85 6.74 -1.32
N LYS A 3 -32.21 5.48 -1.07
CA LYS A 3 -31.32 4.49 -0.42
C LYS A 3 -30.18 4.00 -1.33
N LYS A 4 -30.44 3.80 -2.63
CA LYS A 4 -29.40 3.41 -3.60
C LYS A 4 -28.39 4.53 -3.78
N ASP A 5 -28.85 5.77 -3.86
CA ASP A 5 -27.98 6.95 -3.99
C ASP A 5 -27.09 7.15 -2.74
N SER A 6 -27.61 6.87 -1.55
CA SER A 6 -26.83 6.92 -0.30
C SER A 6 -25.74 5.84 -0.26
N LEU A 7 -26.08 4.60 -0.64
CA LEU A 7 -25.13 3.49 -0.65
C LEU A 7 -24.03 3.69 -1.70
N LYS A 8 -24.38 4.18 -2.90
CA LYS A 8 -23.42 4.54 -3.95
C LYS A 8 -22.41 5.59 -3.46
N LYS A 9 -22.88 6.62 -2.76
CA LYS A 9 -21.99 7.62 -2.13
C LYS A 9 -21.05 6.99 -1.08
N SER A 10 -21.53 6.06 -0.28
CA SER A 10 -20.67 5.35 0.68
C SER A 10 -19.61 4.50 -0.03
N TYR A 11 -19.96 3.81 -1.12
CA TYR A 11 -18.98 3.07 -1.92
C TYR A 11 -17.95 3.99 -2.59
N MET A 12 -18.36 5.17 -3.06
CA MET A 12 -17.42 6.16 -3.59
C MET A 12 -16.40 6.59 -2.53
N LYS A 13 -16.84 6.87 -1.29
CA LYS A 13 -15.91 7.20 -0.20
C LYS A 13 -14.92 6.08 0.11
N MET A 14 -15.38 4.82 0.09
CA MET A 14 -14.50 3.67 0.28
C MET A 14 -13.50 3.53 -0.87
N LEU A 15 -13.96 3.72 -2.12
CA LEU A 15 -13.11 3.72 -3.30
C LEU A 15 -12.01 4.79 -3.19
N GLU A 16 -12.39 6.04 -2.89
CA GLU A 16 -11.46 7.16 -2.70
C GLU A 16 -10.43 6.85 -1.60
N TRP A 17 -10.88 6.28 -0.48
CA TRP A 17 -9.98 5.88 0.60
C TRP A 17 -8.97 4.81 0.17
N TYR A 18 -9.40 3.76 -0.52
CA TYR A 18 -8.49 2.71 -0.97
C TYR A 18 -7.52 3.19 -2.06
N GLN A 19 -7.96 4.10 -2.93
CA GLN A 19 -7.07 4.76 -3.91
C GLN A 19 -5.99 5.58 -3.21
N TYR A 20 -6.37 6.42 -2.26
CA TYR A 20 -5.44 7.20 -1.44
C TYR A 20 -4.42 6.29 -0.74
N ARG A 21 -4.88 5.20 -0.11
CA ARG A 21 -3.98 4.26 0.60
C ARG A 21 -3.03 3.54 -0.34
N ALA A 22 -3.46 3.17 -1.55
CA ALA A 22 -2.59 2.56 -2.55
C ALA A 22 -1.50 3.55 -3.01
N GLU A 23 -1.86 4.82 -3.24
CA GLU A 23 -0.93 5.86 -3.65
C GLU A 23 0.12 6.18 -2.57
N GLU A 24 -0.31 6.43 -1.33
CA GLU A 24 0.59 6.74 -0.22
C GLU A 24 1.57 5.59 0.08
N ASN A 25 1.07 4.35 0.06
CA ASN A 25 1.92 3.19 0.28
C ASN A 25 2.90 2.99 -0.89
N THR A 26 2.47 3.26 -2.12
CA THR A 26 3.38 3.23 -3.29
C THR A 26 4.48 4.28 -3.17
N GLY A 27 4.13 5.50 -2.74
CA GLY A 27 5.12 6.55 -2.47
C GLY A 27 6.10 6.17 -1.37
N SER A 28 5.62 5.54 -0.29
CA SER A 28 6.46 5.05 0.81
C SER A 28 7.38 3.92 0.38
N LEU A 29 6.86 2.96 -0.40
CA LEU A 29 7.63 1.86 -0.97
C LEU A 29 8.77 2.37 -1.86
N LYS A 30 8.52 3.36 -2.72
CA LYS A 30 9.56 3.95 -3.57
C LYS A 30 10.70 4.58 -2.76
N LYS A 31 10.38 5.29 -1.67
CA LYS A 31 11.38 5.86 -0.76
C LYS A 31 12.20 4.76 -0.09
N LEU A 32 11.54 3.71 0.40
CA LEU A 32 12.18 2.57 1.03
C LEU A 32 13.10 1.80 0.06
N GLN A 33 12.66 1.58 -1.17
CA GLN A 33 13.47 0.94 -2.21
C GLN A 33 14.74 1.76 -2.52
N LYS A 34 14.64 3.10 -2.56
CA LYS A 34 15.80 3.96 -2.72
C LYS A 34 16.78 3.82 -1.55
N LEU A 35 16.27 3.89 -0.31
CA LEU A 35 17.10 3.69 0.88
C LEU A 35 17.82 2.33 0.85
N LEU A 36 17.08 1.24 0.61
CA LEU A 36 17.61 -0.12 0.60
C LEU A 36 18.70 -0.35 -0.47
N ALA A 37 18.71 0.44 -1.54
CA ALA A 37 19.74 0.39 -2.59
C ALA A 37 21.02 1.16 -2.22
N GLU A 38 20.95 2.06 -1.25
CA GLU A 38 22.08 2.86 -0.75
C GLU A 38 22.75 2.24 0.49
N LEU A 39 22.13 1.22 1.11
CA LEU A 39 22.69 0.52 2.27
C LEU A 39 23.87 -0.38 1.86
N ASP A 40 24.95 -0.32 2.64
CA ASP A 40 26.13 -1.16 2.47
C ASP A 40 25.87 -2.55 3.08
N ARG A 41 25.70 -3.54 2.22
CA ARG A 41 25.41 -4.93 2.59
C ARG A 41 26.64 -5.84 2.61
N GLU A 42 27.79 -5.32 2.18
CA GLU A 42 29.02 -6.10 2.04
C GLU A 42 30.04 -5.79 3.15
N SER A 43 29.86 -4.69 3.87
CA SER A 43 30.66 -4.38 5.05
C SER A 43 30.45 -5.38 6.21
N GLU A 44 31.50 -5.61 7.00
CA GLU A 44 31.38 -6.26 8.32
C GLU A 44 30.59 -5.34 9.24
N ALA A 45 29.26 -5.43 9.16
CA ALA A 45 28.35 -4.63 9.93
C ALA A 45 28.16 -5.19 11.34
N SER A 46 27.62 -4.38 12.24
CA SER A 46 27.19 -4.87 13.54
C SER A 46 25.88 -5.64 13.41
N GLU A 47 25.64 -6.58 14.33
CA GLU A 47 24.36 -7.34 14.41
C GLU A 47 23.13 -6.41 14.44
N ALA A 48 23.26 -5.23 15.06
CA ALA A 48 22.18 -4.24 15.10
C ALA A 48 21.86 -3.69 13.70
N TYR A 49 22.89 -3.41 12.89
CA TYR A 49 22.70 -2.93 11.52
C TYR A 49 22.09 -4.00 10.63
N GLU A 50 22.59 -5.25 10.71
CA GLU A 50 22.03 -6.38 9.95
C GLU A 50 20.54 -6.56 10.24
N LYS A 51 20.17 -6.50 11.52
CA LYS A 51 18.77 -6.57 11.94
C LYS A 51 17.93 -5.42 11.39
N ASP A 52 18.44 -4.18 11.42
CA ASP A 52 17.73 -3.03 10.87
C ASP A 52 17.50 -3.19 9.35
N VAL A 53 18.48 -3.74 8.61
CA VAL A 53 18.34 -4.07 7.18
C VAL A 53 17.23 -5.09 6.96
N ASP A 54 17.21 -6.17 7.75
CA ASP A 54 16.18 -7.21 7.68
C ASP A 54 14.77 -6.68 8.01
N ASP A 55 14.66 -5.81 9.02
CA ASP A 55 13.41 -5.14 9.38
C ASP A 55 12.91 -4.24 8.24
N LEU A 56 13.82 -3.55 7.54
CA LEU A 56 13.49 -2.72 6.36
C LEU A 56 13.05 -3.55 5.15
N GLU A 57 13.69 -4.69 4.87
CA GLU A 57 13.25 -5.62 3.82
C GLU A 57 11.88 -6.24 4.15
N SER A 58 11.63 -6.55 5.44
CA SER A 58 10.32 -6.99 5.92
C SER A 58 9.25 -5.91 5.70
N LEU A 59 9.58 -4.64 6.00
CA LEU A 59 8.69 -3.50 5.76
C LEU A 59 8.37 -3.34 4.26
N LYS A 60 9.35 -3.55 3.38
CA LYS A 60 9.15 -3.51 1.93
C LYS A 60 8.12 -4.55 1.49
N PHE A 61 8.24 -5.78 1.97
CA PHE A 61 7.28 -6.85 1.67
C PHE A 61 5.85 -6.52 2.16
N ILE A 62 5.74 -5.91 3.35
CA ILE A 62 4.46 -5.43 3.90
C ILE A 62 3.83 -4.38 2.98
N TYR A 63 4.62 -3.40 2.49
CA TYR A 63 4.11 -2.40 1.56
C TYR A 63 3.66 -3.03 0.24
N GLU A 64 4.47 -3.90 -0.38
CA GLU A 64 4.14 -4.57 -1.64
C GLU A 64 2.83 -5.36 -1.53
N THR A 65 2.66 -6.12 -0.44
CA THR A 65 1.45 -6.90 -0.19
C THR A 65 0.25 -5.99 0.10
N GLY A 66 0.45 -4.94 0.90
CA GLY A 66 -0.59 -3.98 1.25
C GLY A 66 -1.12 -3.22 0.03
N ILE A 67 -0.24 -2.81 -0.89
CA ILE A 67 -0.61 -2.13 -2.14
C ILE A 67 -1.51 -3.03 -2.98
N ARG A 68 -1.12 -4.29 -3.23
CA ARG A 68 -1.94 -5.24 -4.00
C ARG A 68 -3.32 -5.45 -3.38
N ASN A 69 -3.40 -5.50 -2.05
CA ASN A 69 -4.68 -5.60 -1.35
C ASN A 69 -5.55 -4.36 -1.59
N PHE A 70 -4.98 -3.16 -1.49
CA PHE A 70 -5.73 -1.92 -1.76
C PHE A 70 -6.18 -1.83 -3.22
N GLU A 71 -5.33 -2.20 -4.18
CA GLU A 71 -5.70 -2.27 -5.60
C GLU A 71 -6.88 -3.24 -5.83
N SER A 72 -6.86 -4.41 -5.18
CA SER A 72 -8.00 -5.35 -5.24
C SER A 72 -9.29 -4.75 -4.68
N GLN A 73 -9.23 -4.00 -3.56
CA GLN A 73 -10.39 -3.31 -3.02
C GLN A 73 -10.88 -2.20 -3.97
N VAL A 74 -9.98 -1.44 -4.60
CA VAL A 74 -10.32 -0.43 -5.61
C VAL A 74 -11.15 -1.06 -6.73
N GLU A 75 -10.69 -2.17 -7.31
CA GLU A 75 -11.41 -2.86 -8.38
C GLU A 75 -12.77 -3.39 -7.92
N LYS A 76 -12.84 -3.94 -6.69
CA LYS A 76 -14.10 -4.39 -6.09
C LYS A 76 -15.11 -3.24 -5.96
N TYR A 77 -14.72 -2.08 -5.43
CA TYR A 77 -15.65 -0.97 -5.24
C TYR A 77 -16.04 -0.31 -6.57
N LYS A 78 -15.13 -0.24 -7.55
CA LYS A 78 -15.48 0.19 -8.92
C LYS A 78 -16.59 -0.70 -9.52
N ALA A 79 -16.47 -2.02 -9.40
CA ALA A 79 -17.49 -2.96 -9.89
C ALA A 79 -18.84 -2.74 -9.18
N MET A 80 -18.86 -2.66 -7.85
CA MET A 80 -20.08 -2.41 -7.08
C MET A 80 -20.77 -1.08 -7.44
N ILE A 81 -20.00 -0.03 -7.72
CA ILE A 81 -20.55 1.27 -8.14
C ILE A 81 -21.14 1.21 -9.55
N ALA A 82 -20.53 0.43 -10.45
CA ALA A 82 -20.99 0.26 -11.83
C ALA A 82 -22.30 -0.55 -11.92
N GLU A 83 -22.52 -1.49 -11.01
CA GLU A 83 -23.74 -2.32 -10.92
C GLU A 83 -24.95 -1.59 -10.29
N MET A 84 -24.78 -0.34 -9.84
CA MET A 84 -25.77 0.45 -9.10
C MET A 84 -26.45 1.57 -9.90
#